data_AF-A0A6N7MAN7-F1
#
_entry.id   AF-A0A6N7MAN7-F1
#
_cell.length_a   1.000
_cell.length_b   1.000
_cell.length_c   1.000
_cell.angle_alpha   90.00
_cell.angle_beta   90.00
_cell.angle_gamma   90.00
#
_symmetry.space_group_name_H-M   'P 1'
#
loop_
_entity.id
_entity.type
_entity.pdbx_description
1 polymer ?
#
loop_
_entity_poly.entity_id
_entity_poly.type
_entity_poly.pdbx_seq_one_letter_code
_entity_poly.pdbx_strand_id
1 'polypeptide(L)'
;MARIAQCIKTLLIGHDDKQIGTFLRFTIGTKTEGRYGDAKALLAEGIRVAKAVDSPIVGVRIGNIDDRYTDGGIKPKIDEVVKVMKSMRGPALNAGIKFAFENHAGDMRSDELLELINETGTDICGAFYDPGNAIWAMEDPMLALEALGKHIICTSVRDVMVWASEDGAIFQWTAIGDGLMDYKYYARFLSENCPGVPLHVESISNSQRPIPYLKPDFWDGFPDLPATGIIDFLKLVRLGQPMEIAEPPSGTDNKTFDIEHQENELLKSLDYLRSECGAGRKNNV
;
A
#
# COMPACT_ATOMS: atom_id res chain seq x y z
N MET A 1 18.35 19.51 -6.97
CA MET A 1 17.50 19.76 -5.79
C MET A 1 16.66 18.52 -5.53
N ALA A 2 17.08 17.68 -4.58
CA ALA A 2 16.41 16.44 -4.26
C ALA A 2 15.13 16.74 -3.46
N ARG A 3 13.97 16.27 -3.95
CA ARG A 3 12.69 16.37 -3.26
C ARG A 3 12.77 15.49 -2.00
N ILE A 4 12.76 16.15 -0.85
CA ILE A 4 12.76 15.57 0.48
C ILE A 4 11.33 15.15 0.84
N ALA A 5 11.21 13.95 1.40
CA ALA A 5 10.13 13.42 2.24
C ALA A 5 8.74 14.07 2.10
N GLN A 6 7.82 13.34 1.48
CA GLN A 6 6.39 13.59 1.63
C GLN A 6 6.00 13.12 3.05
N CYS A 7 6.16 14.00 4.05
CA CYS A 7 5.62 13.80 5.40
C CYS A 7 4.10 13.84 5.31
N ILE A 8 3.47 12.68 5.23
CA ILE A 8 2.01 12.54 5.28
C ILE A 8 1.56 12.77 6.72
N LYS A 9 0.63 13.69 6.93
CA LYS A 9 -0.01 13.94 8.23
C LYS A 9 -0.94 12.77 8.57
N THR A 10 -0.60 12.08 9.64
CA THR A 10 -1.25 10.87 10.15
C THR A 10 -2.57 11.16 10.85
N LEU A 11 -3.63 10.40 10.54
CA LEU A 11 -4.88 10.36 11.31
C LEU A 11 -4.86 9.08 12.18
N LEU A 12 -4.83 9.22 13.50
CA LEU A 12 -4.82 8.10 14.46
C LEU A 12 -6.24 7.66 14.80
N ILE A 13 -6.46 6.34 14.89
CA ILE A 13 -7.63 5.69 15.50
C ILE A 13 -7.21 5.26 16.92
N GLY A 14 -8.05 5.52 17.94
CA GLY A 14 -7.73 5.57 19.40
C GLY A 14 -7.10 4.31 20.04
N HIS A 15 -6.70 4.26 21.32
CA HIS A 15 -6.92 5.06 22.53
C HIS A 15 -5.54 5.17 23.26
N ASP A 16 -5.27 6.32 23.89
CA ASP A 16 -4.06 6.67 24.66
C ASP A 16 -2.70 6.80 23.93
N ASP A 17 -2.02 7.90 24.28
CA ASP A 17 -0.64 8.33 24.00
C ASP A 17 -0.20 8.78 22.58
N LYS A 18 -0.16 10.11 22.42
CA LYS A 18 0.95 10.97 21.92
C LYS A 18 1.89 10.51 20.78
N GLN A 19 1.54 9.60 19.88
CA GLN A 19 2.39 9.33 18.69
C GLN A 19 1.87 10.01 17.43
N ILE A 20 2.48 11.13 17.02
CA ILE A 20 2.45 11.54 15.60
C ILE A 20 3.44 10.62 14.89
N GLY A 21 2.96 9.52 14.33
CA GLY A 21 3.83 8.59 13.58
C GLY A 21 4.30 9.25 12.29
N THR A 22 5.60 9.49 12.17
CA THR A 22 6.25 9.77 10.87
C THR A 22 6.69 8.42 10.34
N PHE A 23 6.22 7.97 9.18
CA PHE A 23 6.73 6.73 8.59
C PHE A 23 7.62 7.03 7.39
N LEU A 24 8.64 6.21 7.19
CA LEU A 24 9.59 6.32 6.10
C LEU A 24 9.42 5.10 5.21
N ARG A 25 9.42 5.30 3.89
CA ARG A 25 9.20 4.25 2.90
C ARG A 25 10.49 4.04 2.09
N PHE A 26 10.97 2.80 2.05
CA PHE A 26 12.17 2.40 1.31
C PHE A 26 11.85 1.25 0.36
N THR A 27 12.58 1.16 -0.75
CA THR A 27 12.47 0.04 -1.71
C THR A 27 13.70 -0.85 -1.58
N ILE A 28 13.50 -2.10 -1.16
CA ILE A 28 14.50 -3.17 -1.24
C ILE A 28 14.37 -3.82 -2.61
N GLY A 29 15.23 -3.47 -3.56
CA GLY A 29 15.20 -4.06 -4.91
C GLY A 29 16.59 -4.37 -5.46
N THR A 30 16.64 -5.02 -6.62
CA THR A 30 17.88 -5.26 -7.38
C THR A 30 18.60 -3.96 -7.76
N LYS A 31 17.90 -2.83 -7.76
CA LYS A 31 18.45 -1.47 -8.03
C LYS A 31 18.89 -0.73 -6.76
N THR A 32 19.24 -1.44 -5.69
CA THR A 32 19.80 -0.81 -4.48
C THR A 32 21.23 -0.30 -4.70
N GLU A 33 21.93 -0.84 -5.71
CA GLU A 33 23.27 -0.39 -6.13
C GLU A 33 23.27 1.11 -6.49
N GLY A 34 23.74 1.92 -5.55
CA GLY A 34 23.69 3.38 -5.64
C GLY A 34 23.92 4.04 -4.29
N ARG A 35 23.14 5.09 -3.99
CA ARG A 35 23.34 6.01 -2.86
C ARG A 35 23.46 5.35 -1.47
N TYR A 36 22.90 4.16 -1.27
CA TYR A 36 22.79 3.53 0.04
C TYR A 36 23.51 2.18 0.15
N GLY A 37 24.23 1.73 -0.89
CA GLY A 37 24.92 0.45 -0.89
C GLY A 37 23.99 -0.74 -1.14
N ASP A 38 24.22 -1.85 -0.45
CA ASP A 38 23.39 -3.05 -0.59
C ASP A 38 22.07 -2.96 0.21
N ALA A 39 21.22 -3.98 0.08
CA ALA A 39 19.94 -4.05 0.79
C ALA A 39 20.08 -3.96 2.32
N LYS A 40 21.17 -4.49 2.92
CA LYS A 40 21.38 -4.43 4.37
C LYS A 40 21.76 -3.02 4.80
N ALA A 41 22.62 -2.35 4.04
CA ALA A 41 23.00 -0.96 4.29
C ALA A 41 21.78 -0.02 4.17
N LEU A 42 20.91 -0.23 3.18
CA LEU A 42 19.64 0.48 3.08
C LEU A 42 18.74 0.27 4.30
N LEU A 43 18.59 -0.98 4.77
CA LEU A 43 17.76 -1.29 5.94
C LEU A 43 18.34 -0.72 7.25
N ALA A 44 19.66 -0.76 7.41
CA ALA A 44 20.36 -0.16 8.54
C ALA A 44 20.16 1.37 8.56
N GLU A 45 20.25 2.02 7.40
CA GLU A 45 19.92 3.44 7.27
C GLU A 45 18.44 3.71 7.58
N GLY A 46 17.53 2.85 7.11
CA GLY A 46 16.11 2.92 7.47
C GLY A 46 15.87 2.88 8.98
N ILE A 47 16.51 1.95 9.69
CA ILE A 47 16.48 1.89 11.17
C ILE A 47 17.02 3.18 11.77
N ARG A 48 18.17 3.68 11.28
CA ARG A 48 18.80 4.91 11.80
C ARG A 48 17.88 6.12 11.66
N VAL A 49 17.25 6.31 10.50
CA VAL A 49 16.35 7.44 10.25
C VAL A 49 15.05 7.27 11.04
N ALA A 50 14.48 6.05 11.11
CA ALA A 50 13.28 5.78 11.90
C ALA A 50 13.48 6.15 13.38
N LYS A 51 14.62 5.76 13.97
CA LYS A 51 14.99 6.17 15.33
C LYS A 51 15.16 7.68 15.49
N ALA A 52 15.68 8.37 14.46
CA ALA A 52 15.89 9.81 14.52
C ALA A 52 14.58 10.62 14.47
N VAL A 53 13.48 10.01 14.02
CA VAL A 53 12.15 10.62 13.91
C VAL A 53 11.10 9.96 14.81
N ASP A 54 11.53 9.13 15.75
CA ASP A 54 10.68 8.35 16.66
C ASP A 54 9.59 7.53 15.95
N SER A 55 9.89 7.02 14.75
CA SER A 55 9.02 6.07 14.05
C SER A 55 9.21 4.66 14.62
N PRO A 56 8.16 3.92 14.95
CA PRO A 56 8.27 2.50 15.29
C PRO A 56 8.43 1.59 14.06
N ILE A 57 8.24 2.14 12.85
CA ILE A 57 8.13 1.37 11.61
C ILE A 57 9.01 1.95 10.51
N VAL A 58 9.58 1.04 9.71
CA VAL A 58 10.20 1.32 8.41
C VAL A 58 9.34 0.64 7.36
N GLY A 59 8.71 1.41 6.47
CA GLY A 59 7.97 0.88 5.32
C GLY A 59 8.94 0.37 4.25
N VAL A 60 8.60 -0.78 3.67
CA VAL A 60 9.47 -1.55 2.78
C VAL A 60 8.69 -2.07 1.59
N ARG A 61 9.27 -1.96 0.39
CA ARG A 61 8.74 -2.53 -0.85
C ARG A 61 9.78 -3.45 -1.45
N ILE A 62 9.37 -4.54 -2.09
CA ILE A 62 10.33 -5.42 -2.79
C ILE A 62 10.47 -5.07 -4.27
N GLY A 63 9.42 -4.49 -4.88
CA GLY A 63 9.41 -4.30 -6.31
C GLY A 63 8.16 -3.66 -6.91
N ASN A 64 7.85 -4.10 -8.13
CA ASN A 64 6.61 -3.81 -8.87
C ASN A 64 6.22 -5.06 -9.70
N ILE A 65 5.20 -4.94 -10.56
CA ILE A 65 4.76 -6.04 -11.42
C ILE A 65 5.86 -6.65 -12.29
N ASP A 66 6.89 -5.88 -12.69
CA ASP A 66 7.97 -6.37 -13.55
C ASP A 66 8.74 -7.53 -12.88
N ASP A 67 8.82 -7.53 -11.54
CA ASP A 67 9.49 -8.59 -10.78
C ASP A 67 8.80 -9.96 -10.94
N ARG A 68 7.49 -9.98 -11.26
CA ARG A 68 6.76 -11.22 -11.57
C ARG A 68 7.17 -11.86 -12.88
N TYR A 69 7.74 -11.09 -13.81
CA TYR A 69 8.18 -11.57 -15.12
C TYR A 69 9.66 -11.95 -15.14
N THR A 70 10.32 -11.98 -13.98
CA THR A 70 11.69 -12.49 -13.84
C THR A 70 11.72 -14.01 -13.80
N ASP A 71 12.88 -14.60 -14.06
CA ASP A 71 13.06 -16.06 -14.06
C ASP A 71 12.61 -16.69 -12.73
N GLY A 72 11.58 -17.53 -12.79
CA GLY A 72 10.99 -18.19 -11.61
C GLY A 72 9.89 -17.38 -10.91
N GLY A 73 9.43 -16.26 -11.50
CA GLY A 73 8.37 -15.43 -10.96
C GLY A 73 8.80 -14.61 -9.74
N ILE A 74 7.84 -14.23 -8.89
CA ILE A 74 8.13 -13.41 -7.70
C ILE A 74 8.81 -14.19 -6.56
N LYS A 75 8.63 -15.51 -6.49
CA LYS A 75 9.07 -16.35 -5.35
C LYS A 75 10.58 -16.26 -5.07
N PRO A 76 11.49 -16.35 -6.07
CA PRO A 76 12.93 -16.14 -5.84
C PRO A 76 13.25 -14.78 -5.19
N LYS A 77 12.49 -13.73 -5.53
CA LYS A 77 12.65 -12.40 -4.95
C LYS A 77 12.23 -12.36 -3.49
N ILE A 78 11.09 -12.99 -3.16
CA ILE A 78 10.63 -13.16 -1.79
C ILE A 78 11.68 -13.90 -0.95
N ASP A 79 12.24 -15.00 -1.46
CA ASP A 79 13.27 -15.79 -0.77
C ASP A 79 14.55 -15.00 -0.51
N GLU A 80 14.98 -14.17 -1.47
CA GLU A 80 16.11 -13.26 -1.32
C GLU A 80 15.84 -12.25 -0.18
N VAL A 81 14.68 -11.62 -0.21
CA VAL A 81 14.27 -10.62 0.80
C VAL A 81 14.20 -11.27 2.18
N VAL A 82 13.56 -12.43 2.32
CA VAL A 82 13.49 -13.18 3.59
C VAL A 82 14.88 -13.42 4.18
N LYS A 83 15.87 -13.83 3.35
CA LYS A 83 17.26 -14.03 3.81
C LYS A 83 17.88 -12.73 4.33
N VAL A 84 17.69 -11.62 3.61
CA VAL A 84 18.17 -10.30 4.04
C VAL A 84 17.51 -9.89 5.35
N MET A 85 16.19 -10.01 5.47
CA MET A 85 15.45 -9.62 6.67
C MET A 85 15.82 -10.43 7.90
N LYS A 86 16.02 -11.74 7.75
CA LYS A 86 16.52 -12.60 8.84
C LYS A 86 17.86 -12.11 9.38
N SER A 87 18.73 -11.58 8.51
CA SER A 87 20.01 -10.99 8.94
C SER A 87 19.85 -9.64 9.66
N MET A 88 18.73 -8.94 9.46
CA MET A 88 18.40 -7.67 10.11
C MET A 88 17.63 -7.84 11.43
N ARG A 89 17.34 -9.07 11.86
CA ARG A 89 16.54 -9.35 13.07
C ARG A 89 17.13 -8.72 14.33
N GLY A 90 18.42 -8.95 14.60
CA GLY A 90 19.11 -8.36 15.75
C GLY A 90 19.07 -6.83 15.76
N PRO A 91 19.53 -6.16 14.68
CA PRO A 91 19.42 -4.70 14.54
C PRO A 91 18.01 -4.14 14.75
N ALA A 92 16.98 -4.78 14.17
CA ALA A 92 15.59 -4.34 14.29
C ALA A 92 15.07 -4.44 15.73
N LEU A 93 15.27 -5.59 16.38
CA LEU A 93 14.86 -5.81 17.77
C LEU A 93 15.60 -4.87 18.73
N ASN A 94 16.92 -4.69 18.57
CA ASN A 94 17.70 -3.77 19.38
C ASN A 94 17.26 -2.31 19.23
N ALA A 95 16.71 -1.95 18.07
CA ALA A 95 16.20 -0.62 17.78
C ALA A 95 14.73 -0.43 18.20
N GLY A 96 14.00 -1.51 18.48
CA GLY A 96 12.55 -1.46 18.70
C GLY A 96 11.77 -1.10 17.43
N ILE A 97 12.30 -1.45 16.25
CA ILE A 97 11.72 -1.10 14.94
C ILE A 97 11.17 -2.35 14.26
N LYS A 98 10.01 -2.23 13.61
CA LYS A 98 9.48 -3.22 12.68
C LYS A 98 9.53 -2.75 11.23
N PHE A 99 9.64 -3.71 10.31
CA PHE A 99 9.56 -3.48 8.88
C PHE A 99 8.15 -3.78 8.35
N ALA A 100 7.52 -2.81 7.70
CA ALA A 100 6.17 -2.99 7.14
C ALA A 100 6.27 -3.20 5.62
N PHE A 101 6.03 -4.42 5.17
CA PHE A 101 6.09 -4.81 3.77
C PHE A 101 4.81 -4.44 3.03
N GLU A 102 4.96 -3.61 2.01
CA GLU A 102 3.87 -3.22 1.13
C GLU A 102 3.87 -4.13 -0.10
N ASN A 103 2.73 -4.79 -0.35
CA ASN A 103 2.43 -5.26 -1.71
C ASN A 103 2.29 -4.02 -2.57
N HIS A 104 3.15 -3.82 -3.56
CA HIS A 104 3.32 -2.57 -4.28
C HIS A 104 3.25 -2.77 -5.79
N ALA A 105 2.35 -2.03 -6.44
CA ALA A 105 2.21 -2.02 -7.90
C ALA A 105 2.15 -3.42 -8.53
N GLY A 106 1.41 -4.34 -7.89
CA GLY A 106 1.18 -5.69 -8.38
C GLY A 106 2.34 -6.68 -8.17
N ASP A 107 3.37 -6.36 -7.38
CA ASP A 107 4.48 -7.29 -7.12
C ASP A 107 4.04 -8.56 -6.36
N MET A 108 3.19 -8.41 -5.35
CA MET A 108 2.73 -9.47 -4.46
C MET A 108 1.21 -9.44 -4.28
N ARG A 109 0.62 -10.62 -4.12
CA ARG A 109 -0.73 -10.84 -3.60
C ARG A 109 -0.68 -10.99 -2.08
N SER A 110 -1.84 -10.92 -1.43
CA SER A 110 -1.95 -10.99 0.03
C SER A 110 -1.38 -12.28 0.64
N ASP A 111 -1.51 -13.40 -0.05
CA ASP A 111 -0.96 -14.71 0.35
C ASP A 111 0.57 -14.76 0.26
N GLU A 112 1.15 -14.26 -0.84
CA GLU A 112 2.61 -14.13 -1.02
C GLU A 112 3.21 -13.16 0.02
N LEU A 113 2.50 -12.08 0.36
CA LEU A 113 2.91 -11.15 1.41
C LEU A 113 2.86 -11.81 2.80
N LEU A 114 1.81 -12.59 3.09
CA LEU A 114 1.72 -13.37 4.33
C LEU A 114 2.84 -14.40 4.43
N GLU A 115 3.18 -15.08 3.34
CA GLU A 115 4.30 -16.01 3.27
C GLU A 115 5.61 -15.30 3.66
N LEU A 116 5.91 -14.16 3.04
CA LEU A 116 7.10 -13.36 3.35
C LEU A 116 7.16 -12.99 4.85
N ILE A 117 6.03 -12.52 5.40
CA ILE A 117 5.93 -12.13 6.81
C ILE A 117 6.15 -13.33 7.73
N ASN A 118 5.52 -14.46 7.45
CA ASN A 118 5.61 -15.67 8.25
C ASN A 118 7.02 -16.27 8.21
N GLU A 119 7.65 -16.30 7.03
CA GLU A 119 9.01 -16.78 6.90
C GLU A 119 10.03 -15.87 7.57
N THR A 120 9.81 -14.55 7.55
CA THR A 120 10.70 -13.55 8.17
C THR A 120 10.56 -13.52 9.69
N GLY A 121 9.32 -13.53 10.19
CA GLY A 121 8.98 -13.42 11.61
C GLY A 121 8.22 -12.14 11.95
N THR A 122 7.06 -12.30 12.59
CA THR A 122 6.15 -11.21 12.98
C THR A 122 6.69 -10.33 14.12
N ASP A 123 7.77 -10.75 14.78
CA ASP A 123 8.50 -9.97 15.77
C ASP A 123 9.23 -8.78 15.15
N ILE A 124 9.67 -8.91 13.89
CA ILE A 124 10.43 -7.85 13.20
C ILE A 124 9.72 -7.27 11.97
N CYS A 125 8.62 -7.87 11.51
CA CYS A 125 7.90 -7.36 10.35
C CYS A 125 6.38 -7.57 10.40
N GLY A 126 5.69 -6.90 9.49
CA GLY A 126 4.26 -7.03 9.23
C GLY A 126 3.92 -6.44 7.86
N ALA A 127 2.63 -6.27 7.59
CA ALA A 127 2.12 -5.72 6.35
C ALA A 127 1.95 -4.20 6.42
N PHE A 128 2.32 -3.54 5.34
CA PHE A 128 1.93 -2.18 4.99
C PHE A 128 0.83 -2.28 3.94
N TYR A 129 -0.42 -2.27 4.38
CA TYR A 129 -1.54 -2.55 3.48
C TYR A 129 -1.99 -1.30 2.70
N ASP A 130 -2.04 -1.39 1.38
CA ASP A 130 -2.65 -0.41 0.47
C ASP A 130 -3.70 -1.15 -0.40
N PRO A 131 -5.00 -0.82 -0.28
CA PRO A 131 -6.04 -1.52 -1.03
C PRO A 131 -5.91 -1.34 -2.55
N GLY A 132 -5.32 -0.23 -3.01
CA GLY A 132 -5.06 -0.04 -4.43
C GLY A 132 -4.07 -1.06 -4.98
N ASN A 133 -3.05 -1.42 -4.21
CA ASN A 133 -2.07 -2.40 -4.67
C ASN A 133 -2.65 -3.83 -4.72
N ALA A 134 -3.68 -4.14 -3.92
CA ALA A 134 -4.41 -5.41 -4.03
C ALA A 134 -5.18 -5.48 -5.37
N ILE A 135 -5.80 -4.38 -5.81
CA ILE A 135 -6.46 -4.30 -7.12
C ILE A 135 -5.49 -4.57 -8.26
N TRP A 136 -4.29 -3.98 -8.22
CA TRP A 136 -3.21 -4.27 -9.20
C TRP A 136 -2.91 -5.77 -9.32
N ALA A 137 -2.97 -6.50 -8.21
CA ALA A 137 -2.68 -7.93 -8.14
C ALA A 137 -3.91 -8.82 -8.42
N MET A 138 -5.00 -8.24 -8.96
CA MET A 138 -6.29 -8.91 -9.21
C MET A 138 -6.92 -9.52 -7.95
N GLU A 139 -6.87 -8.80 -6.83
CA GLU A 139 -7.52 -9.18 -5.57
C GLU A 139 -8.73 -8.29 -5.28
N ASP A 140 -9.68 -8.84 -4.52
CA ASP A 140 -10.62 -8.01 -3.78
C ASP A 140 -9.88 -7.43 -2.56
N PRO A 141 -9.76 -6.09 -2.43
CA PRO A 141 -9.03 -5.48 -1.34
C PRO A 141 -9.66 -5.74 0.04
N MET A 142 -10.98 -5.89 0.16
CA MET A 142 -11.58 -6.21 1.46
C MET A 142 -11.25 -7.63 1.91
N LEU A 143 -11.17 -8.58 0.97
CA LEU A 143 -10.71 -9.93 1.28
C LEU A 143 -9.21 -9.98 1.60
N ALA A 144 -8.39 -9.21 0.88
CA ALA A 144 -6.96 -9.07 1.18
C ALA A 144 -6.72 -8.45 2.57
N LEU A 145 -7.52 -7.44 2.96
CA LEU A 145 -7.51 -6.85 4.30
C LEU A 145 -7.78 -7.92 5.37
N GLU A 146 -8.81 -8.73 5.19
CA GLU A 146 -9.18 -9.81 6.12
C GLU A 146 -8.09 -10.88 6.21
N ALA A 147 -7.52 -11.29 5.07
CA ALA A 147 -6.45 -12.28 5.00
C ALA A 147 -5.21 -11.81 5.77
N LEU A 148 -4.79 -10.55 5.56
CA LEU A 148 -3.65 -9.97 6.27
C LEU A 148 -3.94 -9.76 7.76
N GLY A 149 -5.16 -9.36 8.11
CA GLY A 149 -5.64 -9.25 9.49
C GLY A 149 -4.65 -8.56 10.43
N LYS A 150 -4.38 -9.19 11.59
CA LYS A 150 -3.47 -8.67 12.63
C LYS A 150 -2.01 -8.50 12.18
N HIS A 151 -1.64 -8.95 10.99
CA HIS A 151 -0.29 -8.74 10.45
C HIS A 151 -0.13 -7.31 9.91
N ILE A 152 -1.21 -6.57 9.69
CA ILE A 152 -1.18 -5.16 9.27
C ILE A 152 -0.65 -4.30 10.42
N ILE A 153 0.46 -3.61 10.17
CA ILE A 153 1.10 -2.68 11.11
C ILE A 153 1.19 -1.26 10.57
N CYS A 154 0.93 -1.07 9.28
CA CYS A 154 0.88 0.22 8.62
C CYS A 154 -0.17 0.16 7.50
N THR A 155 -0.81 1.27 7.18
CA THR A 155 -1.73 1.34 6.03
C THR A 155 -1.48 2.58 5.19
N SER A 156 -1.75 2.47 3.89
CA SER A 156 -1.97 3.61 3.00
C SER A 156 -3.39 3.48 2.51
N VAL A 157 -4.16 4.56 2.55
CA VAL A 157 -5.58 4.54 2.21
C VAL A 157 -5.89 5.51 1.09
N ARG A 158 -6.65 5.00 0.13
CA ARG A 158 -7.24 5.69 -1.01
C ARG A 158 -8.40 4.82 -1.51
N ASP A 159 -9.40 5.40 -2.13
CA ASP A 159 -10.42 4.60 -2.79
C ASP A 159 -10.01 4.24 -4.21
N VAL A 160 -10.75 3.27 -4.76
CA VAL A 160 -10.51 2.76 -6.10
C VAL A 160 -11.83 2.50 -6.80
N MET A 161 -11.89 2.91 -8.07
CA MET A 161 -12.89 2.45 -9.02
C MET A 161 -12.19 1.52 -10.01
N VAL A 162 -12.79 0.35 -10.30
CA VAL A 162 -12.29 -0.60 -11.30
C VAL A 162 -13.43 -1.04 -12.21
N TRP A 163 -13.22 -1.05 -13.52
CA TRP A 163 -14.25 -1.38 -14.51
C TRP A 163 -13.64 -2.17 -15.66
N ALA A 164 -14.52 -2.81 -16.45
CA ALA A 164 -14.10 -3.62 -17.58
C ALA A 164 -13.50 -2.77 -18.72
N SER A 165 -12.53 -3.34 -19.41
CA SER A 165 -11.95 -2.82 -20.65
C SER A 165 -11.82 -3.95 -21.67
N GLU A 166 -11.48 -3.63 -22.92
CA GLU A 166 -11.27 -4.62 -23.98
C GLU A 166 -10.25 -5.71 -23.59
N ASP A 167 -9.15 -5.30 -22.96
CA ASP A 167 -8.03 -6.18 -22.61
C ASP A 167 -8.13 -6.79 -21.19
N GLY A 168 -9.20 -6.50 -20.44
CA GLY A 168 -9.34 -6.91 -19.04
C GLY A 168 -10.06 -5.85 -18.22
N ALA A 169 -9.34 -5.15 -17.35
CA ALA A 169 -9.89 -4.06 -16.55
C ALA A 169 -9.02 -2.79 -16.61
N ILE A 170 -9.63 -1.67 -16.27
CA ILE A 170 -8.95 -0.43 -15.93
C ILE A 170 -9.38 -0.06 -14.52
N PHE A 171 -8.44 0.43 -13.72
CA PHE A 171 -8.78 1.10 -12.46
C PHE A 171 -8.23 2.52 -12.42
N GLN A 172 -8.82 3.31 -11.54
CA GLN A 172 -8.40 4.66 -11.20
C GLN A 172 -8.57 4.88 -9.71
N TRP A 173 -7.58 5.53 -9.10
CA TRP A 173 -7.66 5.99 -7.71
C TRP A 173 -8.58 7.20 -7.59
N THR A 174 -9.30 7.27 -6.47
CA THR A 174 -10.23 8.37 -6.16
C THR A 174 -10.26 8.63 -4.66
N ALA A 175 -10.84 9.76 -4.26
CA ALA A 175 -11.06 10.10 -2.87
C ALA A 175 -11.87 9.03 -2.14
N ILE A 176 -11.50 8.81 -0.87
CA ILE A 176 -12.18 7.87 0.02
C ILE A 176 -13.67 8.23 0.11
N GLY A 177 -14.53 7.24 -0.21
CA GLY A 177 -15.98 7.37 -0.25
C GLY A 177 -16.57 7.50 -1.65
N ASP A 178 -15.75 7.69 -2.69
CA ASP A 178 -16.20 7.76 -4.08
C ASP A 178 -15.94 6.48 -4.88
N GLY A 179 -15.16 5.55 -4.33
CA GLY A 179 -14.81 4.30 -5.00
C GLY A 179 -15.70 3.13 -4.57
N LEU A 180 -15.14 1.93 -4.64
CA LEU A 180 -15.83 0.67 -4.34
C LEU A 180 -15.54 0.15 -2.93
N MET A 181 -14.62 0.77 -2.19
CA MET A 181 -14.20 0.29 -0.87
C MET A 181 -15.24 0.55 0.21
N ASP A 182 -15.57 -0.47 1.03
CA ASP A 182 -16.34 -0.27 2.26
C ASP A 182 -15.41 0.25 3.38
N TYR A 183 -15.16 1.55 3.37
CA TYR A 183 -14.30 2.19 4.36
C TYR A 183 -14.89 2.20 5.78
N LYS A 184 -16.21 2.06 5.94
CA LYS A 184 -16.84 1.91 7.27
C LYS A 184 -16.46 0.57 7.88
N TYR A 185 -16.54 -0.50 7.09
CA TYR A 185 -16.04 -1.81 7.52
C TYR A 185 -14.53 -1.80 7.70
N TYR A 186 -13.77 -1.27 6.75
CA TYR A 186 -12.30 -1.17 6.81
C TYR A 186 -11.82 -0.53 8.12
N ALA A 187 -12.36 0.64 8.48
CA ALA A 187 -11.96 1.36 9.68
C ALA A 187 -12.33 0.59 10.96
N ARG A 188 -13.52 -0.04 11.00
CA ARG A 188 -13.94 -0.90 12.11
C ARG A 188 -13.00 -2.10 12.25
N PHE A 189 -12.75 -2.81 11.15
CA PHE A 189 -11.86 -3.98 11.11
C PHE A 189 -10.48 -3.65 11.66
N LEU A 190 -9.87 -2.55 11.21
CA LEU A 190 -8.57 -2.14 11.74
C LEU A 190 -8.62 -1.75 13.21
N SER A 191 -9.66 -1.06 13.66
CA SER A 191 -9.79 -0.70 15.08
C SER A 191 -9.88 -1.92 16.00
N GLU A 192 -10.49 -3.01 15.52
CA GLU A 192 -10.69 -4.26 16.27
C GLU A 192 -9.47 -5.18 16.19
N ASN A 193 -8.84 -5.30 15.02
CA ASN A 193 -7.79 -6.29 14.76
C ASN A 193 -6.37 -5.72 14.77
N CYS A 194 -6.23 -4.41 14.54
CA CYS A 194 -4.95 -3.70 14.38
C CYS A 194 -4.94 -2.38 15.17
N PRO A 195 -5.25 -2.39 16.49
CA PRO A 195 -5.37 -1.17 17.26
C PRO A 195 -4.08 -0.34 17.23
N GLY A 196 -4.22 0.98 17.07
CA GLY A 196 -3.09 1.91 16.96
C GLY A 196 -2.46 2.02 15.58
N VAL A 197 -2.85 1.19 14.60
CA VAL A 197 -2.39 1.36 13.21
C VAL A 197 -3.05 2.60 12.60
N PRO A 198 -2.25 3.57 12.10
CA PRO A 198 -2.80 4.78 11.50
C PRO A 198 -3.37 4.54 10.10
N LEU A 199 -4.27 5.45 9.70
CA LEU A 199 -4.69 5.62 8.31
C LEU A 199 -3.85 6.73 7.66
N HIS A 200 -2.94 6.36 6.75
CA HIS A 200 -2.20 7.33 5.96
C HIS A 200 -2.93 7.58 4.64
N VAL A 201 -3.60 8.73 4.52
CA VAL A 201 -4.31 9.08 3.29
C VAL A 201 -3.30 9.45 2.21
N GLU A 202 -3.37 8.76 1.07
CA GLU A 202 -2.48 8.99 -0.06
C GLU A 202 -3.28 9.50 -1.27
N SER A 203 -3.17 10.79 -1.54
CA SER A 203 -3.77 11.45 -2.70
C SER A 203 -2.85 11.31 -3.91
N ILE A 204 -3.09 10.26 -4.69
CA ILE A 204 -2.59 10.11 -6.05
C ILE A 204 -3.80 9.64 -6.85
N SER A 205 -4.46 10.52 -7.58
CA SER A 205 -5.67 10.24 -8.36
C SER A 205 -5.51 10.70 -9.81
N ASN A 206 -6.62 10.73 -10.55
CA ASN A 206 -6.68 11.25 -11.91
C ASN A 206 -5.76 10.55 -12.93
N SER A 207 -5.53 9.25 -12.72
CA SER A 207 -4.74 8.45 -13.63
C SER A 207 -5.29 7.05 -13.73
N GLN A 208 -5.66 6.66 -14.95
CA GLN A 208 -6.09 5.32 -15.27
C GLN A 208 -4.89 4.38 -15.41
N ARG A 209 -5.10 3.12 -15.04
CA ARG A 209 -4.09 2.05 -15.10
C ARG A 209 -4.75 0.76 -15.59
N PRO A 210 -4.18 0.09 -16.60
CA PRO A 210 -4.73 -1.15 -17.12
C PRO A 210 -4.33 -2.36 -16.28
N ILE A 211 -5.20 -3.36 -16.23
CA ILE A 211 -4.95 -4.73 -15.75
C ILE A 211 -5.35 -5.66 -16.91
N PRO A 212 -4.42 -5.99 -17.83
CA PRO A 212 -4.75 -6.66 -19.09
C PRO A 212 -4.88 -8.19 -18.95
N TYR A 213 -5.67 -8.66 -17.99
CA TYR A 213 -5.80 -10.09 -17.67
C TYR A 213 -6.49 -10.94 -18.76
N LEU A 214 -7.04 -10.33 -19.82
CA LEU A 214 -7.53 -11.08 -20.99
C LEU A 214 -6.42 -11.34 -22.02
N LYS A 215 -5.23 -10.73 -21.86
CA LYS A 215 -4.08 -11.05 -22.69
C LYS A 215 -3.35 -12.28 -22.16
N PRO A 216 -3.08 -13.30 -22.99
CA PRO A 216 -2.40 -14.51 -22.55
C PRO A 216 -1.03 -14.27 -21.90
N ASP A 217 -0.24 -13.35 -22.44
CA ASP A 217 1.11 -13.00 -21.95
C ASP A 217 1.10 -12.34 -20.56
N PHE A 218 -0.02 -11.71 -20.16
CA PHE A 218 -0.14 -11.17 -18.81
C PHE A 218 -0.02 -12.28 -17.75
N TRP A 219 -0.51 -13.49 -18.05
CA TRP A 219 -0.50 -14.63 -17.13
C TRP A 219 0.88 -15.24 -16.92
N ASP A 220 1.88 -14.88 -17.73
CA ASP A 220 3.28 -15.28 -17.50
C ASP A 220 3.79 -14.76 -16.14
N GLY A 221 3.24 -13.64 -15.64
CA GLY A 221 3.54 -13.10 -14.30
C GLY A 221 2.77 -13.77 -13.16
N PHE A 222 1.75 -14.58 -13.47
CA PHE A 222 0.90 -15.25 -12.49
C PHE A 222 0.73 -16.75 -12.80
N PRO A 223 1.84 -17.50 -12.98
CA PRO A 223 1.79 -18.88 -13.50
C PRO A 223 1.03 -19.84 -12.58
N ASP A 224 1.02 -19.58 -11.28
CA ASP A 224 0.39 -20.42 -10.26
C ASP A 224 -0.99 -19.90 -9.80
N LEU A 225 -1.46 -18.76 -10.33
CA LEU A 225 -2.75 -18.18 -9.94
C LEU A 225 -3.90 -18.88 -10.69
N PRO A 226 -4.76 -19.66 -10.01
CA PRO A 226 -5.91 -20.25 -10.67
C PRO A 226 -6.93 -19.18 -11.06
N ALA A 227 -7.71 -19.43 -12.12
CA ALA A 227 -8.81 -18.54 -12.52
C ALA A 227 -9.82 -18.25 -11.38
N THR A 228 -9.99 -19.19 -10.44
CA THR A 228 -10.83 -19.01 -9.25
C THR A 228 -10.28 -17.93 -8.31
N GLY A 229 -8.97 -17.67 -8.32
CA GLY A 229 -8.29 -16.70 -7.47
C GLY A 229 -8.58 -15.23 -7.81
N ILE A 230 -9.25 -14.96 -8.93
CA ILE A 230 -9.64 -13.60 -9.35
C ILE A 230 -11.17 -13.39 -9.37
N ILE A 231 -11.97 -14.35 -8.93
CA ILE A 231 -13.45 -14.27 -9.04
C ILE A 231 -14.00 -13.03 -8.31
N ASP A 232 -13.51 -12.74 -7.12
CA ASP A 232 -14.01 -11.59 -6.34
C ASP A 232 -13.56 -10.26 -6.94
N PHE A 233 -12.33 -10.19 -7.46
CA PHE A 233 -11.88 -9.08 -8.29
C PHE A 233 -12.80 -8.88 -9.52
N LEU A 234 -13.18 -9.94 -10.22
CA LEU A 234 -14.11 -9.84 -11.36
C LEU A 234 -15.51 -9.38 -10.95
N LYS A 235 -15.96 -9.64 -9.71
CA LYS A 235 -17.21 -9.06 -9.19
C LYS A 235 -17.07 -7.55 -9.01
N LEU A 236 -15.94 -7.06 -8.49
CA LEU A 236 -15.68 -5.63 -8.37
C LEU A 236 -15.64 -4.93 -9.73
N VAL A 237 -14.98 -5.54 -10.73
CA VAL A 237 -14.94 -5.03 -12.12
C VAL A 237 -16.35 -4.83 -12.69
N ARG A 238 -17.31 -5.70 -12.33
CA ARG A 238 -18.72 -5.60 -12.77
C ARG A 238 -19.51 -4.54 -12.01
N LEU A 239 -19.12 -4.21 -10.79
CA LEU A 239 -19.78 -3.20 -9.96
C LEU A 239 -19.30 -1.78 -10.30
N GLY A 240 -18.05 -1.65 -10.72
CA GLY A 240 -17.49 -0.34 -11.02
C GLY A 240 -17.92 0.23 -12.36
N GLN A 241 -17.54 1.50 -12.55
CA GLN A 241 -17.91 2.32 -13.69
C GLN A 241 -16.71 3.13 -14.18
N PRO A 242 -16.64 3.46 -15.48
CA PRO A 242 -15.58 4.30 -16.00
C PRO A 242 -15.49 5.65 -15.29
N MET A 243 -14.29 6.03 -14.88
CA MET A 243 -13.97 7.37 -14.41
C MET A 243 -13.24 8.14 -15.49
N GLU A 244 -13.61 9.41 -15.71
CA GLU A 244 -12.89 10.28 -16.61
C GLU A 244 -11.58 10.79 -15.97
N ILE A 245 -10.61 11.12 -16.82
CA ILE A 245 -9.44 11.89 -16.43
C ILE A 245 -9.84 13.36 -16.51
N ALA A 246 -9.80 14.05 -15.38
CA ALA A 246 -10.06 15.47 -15.29
C ALA A 246 -8.94 16.25 -15.99
N GLU A 247 -9.34 17.17 -16.86
CA GLU A 247 -8.44 18.05 -17.61
C GLU A 247 -8.33 19.42 -16.91
N PRO A 248 -7.16 20.08 -17.01
CA PRO A 248 -6.98 21.42 -16.44
C PRO A 248 -7.94 22.43 -17.10
N PRO A 249 -8.59 23.31 -16.31
CA PRO A 249 -9.37 24.41 -16.86
C PRO A 249 -8.53 25.31 -17.79
N SER A 250 -9.19 25.95 -18.75
CA SER A 250 -8.52 26.86 -19.68
C SER A 250 -7.76 27.95 -18.93
N GLY A 251 -6.44 28.04 -19.17
CA GLY A 251 -5.56 29.03 -18.55
C GLY A 251 -4.83 28.55 -17.28
N THR A 252 -5.15 27.35 -16.77
CA THR A 252 -4.43 26.72 -15.65
C THR A 252 -3.35 25.78 -16.19
N ASP A 253 -2.15 25.84 -15.63
CA ASP A 253 -1.10 24.88 -15.97
C ASP A 253 -1.29 23.53 -15.26
N ASN A 254 -0.84 22.45 -15.88
CA ASN A 254 -1.05 21.09 -15.38
C ASN A 254 -0.56 20.89 -13.94
N LYS A 255 0.56 21.50 -13.55
CA LYS A 255 1.13 21.29 -12.22
C LYS A 255 0.26 21.94 -11.15
N THR A 256 -0.23 23.16 -11.41
CA THR A 256 -1.14 23.85 -10.49
C THR A 256 -2.45 23.08 -10.36
N PHE A 257 -3.02 22.65 -11.48
CA PHE A 257 -4.22 21.82 -11.49
C PHE A 257 -4.03 20.51 -10.71
N ASP A 258 -2.92 19.80 -10.93
CA ASP A 258 -2.63 18.54 -10.23
C ASP A 258 -2.55 18.76 -8.71
N ILE A 259 -1.88 19.82 -8.24
CA ILE A 259 -1.79 20.13 -6.82
C ILE A 259 -3.19 20.38 -6.24
N GLU A 260 -3.97 21.27 -6.86
CA GLU A 260 -5.31 21.61 -6.41
C GLU A 260 -6.25 20.39 -6.41
N HIS A 261 -6.18 19.56 -7.45
CA HIS A 261 -6.95 18.33 -7.55
C HIS A 261 -6.60 17.36 -6.42
N GLN A 262 -5.30 17.07 -6.19
CA GLN A 262 -4.88 16.18 -5.12
C GLN A 262 -5.20 16.72 -3.73
N GLU A 263 -5.11 18.04 -3.51
CA GLU A 263 -5.51 18.67 -2.25
C GLU A 263 -7.02 18.51 -1.99
N ASN A 264 -7.86 18.69 -3.00
CA ASN A 264 -9.30 18.50 -2.88
C ASN A 264 -9.67 17.04 -2.57
N GLU A 265 -9.04 16.09 -3.26
CA GLU A 265 -9.22 14.65 -3.02
C GLU A 265 -8.79 14.24 -1.60
N LEU A 266 -7.69 14.81 -1.11
CA LEU A 266 -7.22 14.61 0.26
C LEU A 266 -8.24 15.16 1.28
N LEU A 267 -8.71 16.39 1.10
CA LEU A 267 -9.68 17.01 2.01
C LEU A 267 -11.00 16.23 2.03
N LYS A 268 -11.52 15.85 0.86
CA LYS A 268 -12.72 15.02 0.73
C LYS A 268 -12.57 13.68 1.45
N SER A 269 -11.43 13.01 1.25
CA SER A 269 -11.12 11.74 1.92
C SER A 269 -11.08 11.88 3.44
N LEU A 270 -10.45 12.95 3.95
CA LEU A 270 -10.37 13.23 5.39
C LEU A 270 -11.75 13.50 6.00
N ASP A 271 -12.60 14.23 5.28
CA ASP A 271 -13.96 14.54 5.72
C ASP A 271 -14.82 13.27 5.77
N TYR A 272 -14.76 12.41 4.74
CA TYR A 272 -15.47 11.13 4.73
C TYR A 272 -15.01 10.22 5.88
N LEU A 273 -13.70 10.02 6.02
CA LEU A 273 -13.14 9.18 7.09
C LEU A 273 -13.59 9.63 8.49
N ARG A 274 -13.69 10.94 8.73
CA ARG A 274 -14.14 11.49 10.01
C ARG A 274 -15.64 11.35 10.22
N SER A 275 -16.43 11.77 9.24
CA SER A 275 -17.89 11.86 9.36
C SER A 275 -18.59 10.50 9.25
N GLU A 276 -18.11 9.65 8.35
CA GLU A 276 -18.78 8.40 7.98
C GLU A 276 -18.12 7.16 8.60
N CYS A 277 -16.80 7.16 8.77
CA CYS A 277 -16.06 6.01 9.30
C CYS A 277 -15.70 6.15 10.79
N GLY A 278 -15.93 7.31 11.40
CA GLY A 278 -15.57 7.60 12.78
C GLY A 278 -14.05 7.59 13.04
N ALA A 279 -13.24 7.78 11.99
CA ALA A 279 -11.79 7.85 12.09
C ALA A 279 -11.33 9.22 12.60
N GLY A 280 -10.18 9.24 13.30
CA GLY A 280 -9.59 10.44 13.86
C GLY A 280 -9.64 10.51 15.37
N ARG A 281 -8.85 11.46 15.91
CA ARG A 281 -8.77 11.68 17.35
C ARG A 281 -10.13 12.19 17.85
N LYS A 282 -10.80 11.36 18.65
CA LYS A 282 -11.93 11.81 19.45
C LYS A 282 -11.35 12.71 20.55
N ASN A 283 -11.76 13.96 20.58
CA ASN A 283 -11.46 14.79 21.74
C ASN A 283 -12.23 14.18 22.91
N ASN A 284 -11.52 13.68 23.92
CA ASN A 284 -12.12 13.40 25.21
C ASN A 284 -12.56 14.77 25.75
N VAL A 285 -13.86 15.06 25.70
CA VAL A 285 -14.49 16.16 26.45
C VAL A 285 -14.77 15.65 27.85
#